data_AF-A0AA91TM22-F1
#
_entry.id   AF-A0AA91TM22-F1
#
_cell.length_a   1.000
_cell.length_b   1.000
_cell.length_c   1.000
_cell.angle_alpha   90.00
_cell.angle_beta   90.00
_cell.angle_gamma   90.00
#
_symmetry.space_group_name_H-M   'P 1'
#
loop_
_entity.id
_entity.type
_entity.pdbx_description
1 polymer ?
#
loop_
_entity_poly.entity_id
_entity_poly.type
_entity_poly.pdbx_seq_one_letter_code
_entity_poly.pdbx_strand_id
1 'polypeptide(L)'
;MEKYRKFIGKKVVIVLSLLCYLMACIFTPFYYSNMPPTENYLFGSLFCLLLGWAGILFHEGFLKVYFLAWYSKITYVFAIRSLIKDKYKCFLTLSSITFGLSLLFAFCPEAKIDESGHTQMITMAAGYYLWVGSFFVLLIGGLYVLFVQNRQGDKRLMNDGRMKSKQQIFFLTKADIVKMMSMVEIRIPIEYTLMGAFKQKAIRRENIISIFSKLGHTGYANWISLDNRYMVLPLNNEVKYRIMKQRNGSFHYIVDLASNPTGVELSTGGIYDNAENVLIAGRVAVFTDSSIEAMQIYKVILRAMNKCFTRKNNIFVSQEVLSLLEDGWRLTCNYNAPCENDFK
;
A
#
# COMPACT_ATOMS: atom_id res chain seq x y z
N MET A 1 -21.81 -4.08 -8.26
CA MET A 1 -22.09 -4.27 -6.81
C MET A 1 -21.10 -3.52 -5.88
N GLU A 2 -19.78 -3.65 -6.02
CA GLU A 2 -18.83 -3.03 -5.07
C GLU A 2 -18.54 -1.53 -5.31
N LYS A 3 -18.43 -1.09 -6.58
CA LYS A 3 -18.43 0.35 -6.91
C LYS A 3 -19.68 1.03 -6.35
N TYR A 4 -20.81 0.31 -6.35
CA TYR A 4 -22.09 0.75 -5.81
C TYR A 4 -22.07 0.83 -4.27
N ARG A 5 -21.56 -0.19 -3.56
CA ARG A 5 -21.41 -0.16 -2.09
C ARG A 5 -20.39 0.87 -1.60
N LYS A 6 -19.24 1.03 -2.28
CA LYS A 6 -18.24 2.07 -1.99
C LYS A 6 -18.86 3.46 -2.13
N PHE A 7 -19.62 3.65 -3.20
CA PHE A 7 -20.34 4.88 -3.45
C PHE A 7 -21.42 5.15 -2.41
N ILE A 8 -22.15 4.12 -1.97
CA ILE A 8 -23.13 4.21 -0.88
C ILE A 8 -22.47 4.58 0.45
N GLY A 9 -21.42 3.87 0.87
CA GLY A 9 -20.77 4.13 2.17
C GLY A 9 -20.23 5.57 2.28
N LYS A 10 -19.59 6.07 1.21
CA LYS A 10 -19.15 7.47 1.16
C LYS A 10 -20.31 8.46 1.22
N LYS A 11 -21.37 8.19 0.45
CA LYS A 11 -22.57 9.05 0.43
C LYS A 11 -23.23 9.11 1.79
N VAL A 12 -23.38 7.98 2.47
CA VAL A 12 -23.97 7.92 3.82
C VAL A 12 -23.17 8.76 4.80
N VAL A 13 -21.84 8.63 4.82
CA VAL A 13 -20.97 9.43 5.70
C VAL A 13 -21.09 10.93 5.38
N ILE A 14 -21.03 11.30 4.10
CA ILE A 14 -21.13 12.71 3.68
C ILE A 14 -22.50 13.29 4.03
N VAL A 15 -23.59 12.56 3.74
CA VAL A 15 -24.96 13.02 4.02
C VAL A 15 -25.18 13.16 5.52
N LEU A 16 -24.75 12.18 6.32
CA LEU A 16 -24.89 12.24 7.78
C LEU A 16 -24.12 13.44 8.37
N SER A 17 -22.88 13.64 7.91
CA SER A 17 -22.04 14.76 8.33
C SER A 17 -22.66 16.11 7.92
N LEU A 18 -23.18 16.23 6.68
CA LEU A 18 -23.86 17.43 6.21
C LEU A 18 -25.17 17.71 6.96
N LEU A 19 -25.94 16.69 7.32
CA LEU A 19 -27.16 16.85 8.13
C LEU A 19 -26.84 17.41 9.51
N CYS A 20 -25.80 16.88 10.19
CA CYS A 20 -25.33 17.44 11.46
C CYS A 20 -24.88 18.90 11.30
N TYR A 21 -24.18 19.22 10.22
CA TYR A 21 -23.74 20.58 9.92
C TYR A 21 -24.92 21.54 9.67
N LEU A 22 -25.93 21.11 8.91
CA LEU A 22 -27.14 21.91 8.67
C LEU A 22 -27.94 22.14 9.96
N MET A 23 -28.05 21.11 10.82
CA MET A 23 -28.68 21.26 12.13
C MET A 23 -27.93 22.27 13.00
N ALA A 24 -26.59 22.28 12.96
CA ALA A 24 -25.78 23.29 13.65
C ALA A 24 -26.08 24.73 13.19
N CYS A 25 -26.59 24.92 11.97
CA CYS A 25 -26.98 26.23 11.44
C CYS A 25 -28.32 26.74 12.01
N ILE A 26 -29.09 25.87 12.68
CA ILE A 26 -30.40 26.20 13.26
C ILE A 26 -30.26 26.52 14.75
N PHE A 27 -29.38 25.80 15.46
CA PHE A 27 -29.16 25.99 16.90
C PHE A 27 -28.12 27.05 17.20
N THR A 28 -28.33 27.84 18.24
CA THR A 28 -27.37 28.86 18.68
C THR A 28 -26.01 28.25 18.98
N PRO A 29 -24.90 28.85 18.50
CA PRO A 29 -23.58 28.29 18.69
C PRO A 29 -23.01 28.57 20.09
N PHE A 30 -23.34 29.72 20.68
CA PHE A 30 -22.90 30.10 22.02
C PHE A 30 -23.81 31.18 22.62
N TYR A 31 -23.71 31.36 23.94
CA TYR A 31 -24.41 32.40 24.71
C TYR A 31 -23.42 33.32 25.41
N TYR A 32 -23.86 34.56 25.65
CA TYR A 32 -23.15 35.48 26.53
C TYR A 32 -23.69 35.32 27.95
N SER A 33 -22.78 35.14 28.91
CA SER A 33 -23.08 34.73 30.29
C SER A 33 -23.92 35.73 31.11
N ASN A 34 -24.02 36.99 30.68
CA ASN A 34 -24.65 38.08 31.46
C ASN A 34 -25.79 38.83 30.71
N MET A 35 -26.35 38.26 29.64
CA MET A 35 -27.41 38.91 28.86
C MET A 35 -28.81 38.33 29.20
N PRO A 36 -29.85 39.17 29.38
CA PRO A 36 -31.21 38.69 29.62
C PRO A 36 -31.75 37.92 28.40
N PRO A 37 -32.57 36.86 28.59
CA PRO A 37 -33.00 35.95 27.52
C PRO A 37 -33.82 36.62 26.40
N THR A 38 -34.29 37.85 26.62
CA THR A 38 -35.09 38.67 25.70
C THR A 38 -34.25 39.58 24.80
N GLU A 39 -33.01 39.88 25.17
CA GLU A 39 -32.03 40.63 24.34
C GLU A 39 -30.94 39.72 23.81
N ASN A 40 -31.27 38.43 23.62
CA ASN A 40 -30.47 37.56 22.79
C ASN A 40 -30.47 38.18 21.40
N TYR A 41 -29.41 38.93 21.08
CA TYR A 41 -29.10 39.25 19.70
C TYR A 41 -29.15 37.92 18.98
N LEU A 42 -30.21 37.76 18.18
CA LEU A 42 -30.40 36.68 17.26
C LEU A 42 -29.40 36.89 16.13
N PHE A 43 -28.11 37.00 16.45
CA PHE A 43 -27.03 36.64 15.54
C PHE A 43 -27.24 35.15 15.31
N GLY A 44 -28.16 34.86 14.39
CA GLY A 44 -28.58 33.52 14.07
C GLY A 44 -27.33 32.72 13.76
N SER A 45 -27.36 31.43 14.00
CA SER A 45 -26.22 30.55 13.73
C SER A 45 -25.77 30.66 12.27
N LEU A 46 -26.67 31.08 11.37
CA LEU A 46 -26.36 31.49 10.00
C LEU A 46 -25.45 32.74 9.89
N PHE A 47 -25.66 33.76 10.72
CA PHE A 47 -24.77 34.92 10.81
C PHE A 47 -23.38 34.51 11.25
N CYS A 48 -23.25 33.72 12.33
CA CYS A 48 -21.94 33.21 12.77
C CYS A 48 -21.31 32.31 11.68
N LEU A 49 -22.13 31.56 10.95
CA LEU A 49 -21.68 30.76 9.81
C LEU A 49 -21.15 31.59 8.64
N LEU A 50 -21.75 32.73 8.32
CA LEU A 50 -21.31 33.56 7.19
C LEU A 50 -20.21 34.54 7.57
N LEU A 51 -20.30 35.13 8.76
CA LEU A 51 -19.49 36.28 9.18
C LEU A 51 -18.61 36.00 10.40
N GLY A 52 -18.63 34.80 10.98
CA GLY A 52 -17.79 34.48 12.14
C GLY A 52 -16.29 34.67 11.90
N TRP A 53 -15.82 34.52 10.66
CA TRP A 53 -14.42 34.80 10.29
C TRP A 53 -14.04 36.27 10.48
N ALA A 54 -15.01 37.19 10.39
CA ALA A 54 -14.78 38.62 10.54
C ALA A 54 -14.32 38.99 11.96
N GLY A 55 -14.55 38.12 12.95
CA GLY A 55 -13.99 38.30 14.30
C GLY A 55 -12.47 38.42 14.33
N ILE A 56 -11.75 37.92 13.33
CA ILE A 56 -10.30 38.13 13.18
C ILE A 56 -9.94 39.61 12.99
N LEU A 57 -10.84 40.39 12.36
CA LEU A 57 -10.64 41.81 12.07
C LEU A 57 -10.90 42.70 13.28
N PHE A 58 -11.84 42.30 14.15
CA PHE A 58 -12.33 43.13 15.26
C PHE A 58 -11.64 42.82 16.60
N HIS A 59 -11.06 41.64 16.75
CA HIS A 59 -10.31 41.25 17.93
C HIS A 59 -8.83 41.61 17.83
N GLU A 60 -8.19 41.99 18.93
CA GLU A 60 -6.75 42.24 18.99
C GLU A 60 -6.03 41.17 19.82
N GLY A 61 -4.73 40.98 19.58
CA GLY A 61 -3.90 40.04 20.32
C GLY A 61 -4.24 38.55 20.09
N PHE A 62 -4.07 37.74 21.13
CA PHE A 62 -4.18 36.27 21.07
C PHE A 62 -5.60 35.78 20.77
N LEU A 63 -6.63 36.59 21.03
CA LEU A 63 -8.03 36.25 20.77
C LEU A 63 -8.29 35.96 19.28
N LYS A 64 -7.53 36.58 18.36
CA LYS A 64 -7.62 36.32 16.91
C LYS A 64 -7.45 34.84 16.54
N VAL A 65 -6.64 34.10 17.31
CA VAL A 65 -6.31 32.70 17.03
C VAL A 65 -7.56 31.82 17.16
N TYR A 66 -8.46 32.10 18.10
CA TYR A 66 -9.68 31.31 18.28
C TYR A 66 -10.64 31.44 17.11
N PHE A 67 -10.67 32.60 16.44
CA PHE A 67 -11.49 32.83 15.25
C PHE A 67 -10.94 32.13 14.00
N LEU A 68 -9.71 31.59 14.03
CA LEU A 68 -9.24 30.67 12.98
C LEU A 68 -10.10 29.40 12.89
N ALA A 69 -10.84 29.06 13.94
CA ALA A 69 -11.79 27.96 13.92
C ALA A 69 -12.78 28.06 12.75
N TRP A 70 -13.15 29.28 12.33
CA TRP A 70 -14.06 29.49 11.22
C TRP A 70 -13.50 29.03 9.86
N TYR A 71 -12.18 28.91 9.71
CA TYR A 71 -11.57 28.33 8.50
C TYR A 71 -11.80 26.82 8.38
N SER A 72 -12.22 26.14 9.45
CA SER A 72 -12.63 24.73 9.39
C SER A 72 -13.75 24.50 8.36
N LYS A 73 -14.61 25.50 8.10
CA LYS A 73 -15.66 25.43 7.07
C LYS A 73 -15.07 25.23 5.66
N ILE A 74 -13.98 25.93 5.36
CA ILE A 74 -13.31 25.87 4.06
C ILE A 74 -12.62 24.52 3.91
N THR A 75 -11.84 24.12 4.92
CA THR A 75 -11.13 22.84 4.90
C THR A 75 -12.08 21.64 4.90
N TYR A 76 -13.25 21.75 5.52
CA TYR A 76 -14.33 20.76 5.50
C TYR A 76 -14.85 20.51 4.07
N VAL A 77 -15.13 21.55 3.29
CA VAL A 77 -15.56 21.40 1.89
C VAL A 77 -14.49 20.72 1.05
N PHE A 78 -13.21 21.10 1.23
CA PHE A 78 -12.10 20.45 0.55
C PHE A 78 -11.90 18.99 1.00
N ALA A 79 -12.16 18.67 2.26
CA ALA A 79 -12.14 17.31 2.78
C ALA A 79 -13.22 16.46 2.09
N ILE A 80 -14.47 16.93 2.04
CA ILE A 80 -15.57 16.23 1.33
C ILE A 80 -15.20 16.00 -0.14
N ARG A 81 -14.72 17.04 -0.84
CA ARG A 81 -14.27 16.93 -2.24
C ARG A 81 -13.16 15.89 -2.40
N SER A 82 -12.23 15.81 -1.46
CA SER A 82 -11.13 14.85 -1.50
C SER A 82 -11.60 13.42 -1.27
N LEU A 83 -12.60 13.22 -0.39
CA LEU A 83 -13.24 11.92 -0.17
C LEU A 83 -14.00 11.43 -1.40
N ILE A 84 -14.69 12.34 -2.10
CA ILE A 84 -15.39 12.06 -3.36
C ILE A 84 -14.38 11.66 -4.45
N LYS A 85 -13.26 12.40 -4.57
CA LYS A 85 -12.21 12.18 -5.57
C LYS A 85 -11.22 11.05 -5.25
N ASP A 86 -11.48 10.23 -4.23
CA ASP A 86 -10.60 9.12 -3.83
C ASP A 86 -9.17 9.55 -3.43
N LYS A 87 -8.96 10.84 -3.07
CA LYS A 87 -7.66 11.37 -2.64
C LYS A 87 -7.47 11.20 -1.13
N TYR A 88 -7.31 9.97 -0.67
CA TYR A 88 -7.41 9.62 0.75
C TYR A 88 -6.39 10.27 1.68
N LYS A 89 -5.13 10.41 1.25
CA LYS A 89 -4.10 11.11 2.04
C LYS A 89 -4.49 12.58 2.26
N CYS A 90 -4.91 13.24 1.18
CA CYS A 90 -5.38 14.62 1.21
C CYS A 90 -6.64 14.78 2.06
N PHE A 91 -7.59 13.83 1.94
CA PHE A 91 -8.78 13.78 2.80
C PHE A 91 -8.43 13.68 4.29
N LEU A 92 -7.56 12.75 4.68
CA LEU A 92 -7.17 12.58 6.08
C LEU A 92 -6.50 13.83 6.64
N THR A 93 -5.55 14.41 5.91
CA THR A 93 -4.89 15.66 6.31
C THR A 93 -5.90 16.79 6.48
N LEU A 94 -6.78 17.00 5.50
CA LEU A 94 -7.76 18.09 5.55
C LEU A 94 -8.82 17.87 6.63
N SER A 95 -9.29 16.64 6.83
CA SER A 95 -10.29 16.32 7.85
C SER A 95 -9.72 16.47 9.26
N SER A 96 -8.46 16.09 9.49
CA SER A 96 -7.78 16.32 10.77
C SER A 96 -7.56 17.81 11.04
N ILE A 97 -7.15 18.58 10.04
CA ILE A 97 -7.03 20.05 10.16
C ILE A 97 -8.40 20.68 10.45
N THR A 98 -9.45 20.24 9.76
CA THR A 98 -10.83 20.71 9.98
C THR A 98 -11.25 20.50 11.43
N PHE A 99 -11.05 19.28 11.96
CA PHE A 99 -11.41 18.96 13.33
C PHE A 99 -10.56 19.74 14.35
N GLY A 100 -9.25 19.83 14.14
CA GLY A 100 -8.36 20.59 15.02
C GLY A 100 -8.69 22.08 15.06
N LEU A 101 -8.94 22.71 13.89
CA LEU A 101 -9.38 24.10 13.82
C LEU A 101 -10.71 24.30 14.56
N SER A 102 -11.67 23.39 14.38
CA SER A 102 -12.98 23.52 15.01
C SER A 102 -12.90 23.56 16.54
N LEU A 103 -11.98 22.82 17.15
CA LEU A 103 -11.81 22.77 18.61
C LEU A 103 -11.20 24.05 19.20
N LEU A 104 -10.52 24.88 18.40
CA LEU A 104 -9.89 26.10 18.90
C LEU A 104 -10.90 27.01 19.59
N PHE A 105 -12.10 27.16 19.02
CA PHE A 105 -13.10 28.08 19.56
C PHE A 105 -13.69 27.63 20.90
N ALA A 106 -13.60 26.34 21.25
CA ALA A 106 -14.05 25.83 22.55
C ALA A 106 -13.26 26.44 23.72
N PHE A 107 -12.02 26.86 23.46
CA PHE A 107 -11.13 27.46 24.44
C PHE A 107 -11.17 29.00 24.40
N CYS A 108 -12.07 29.59 23.61
CA CYS A 108 -12.24 31.04 23.57
C CYS A 108 -12.88 31.52 24.88
N PRO A 109 -12.20 32.33 25.70
CA PRO A 109 -12.73 32.75 26.98
C PRO A 109 -13.79 33.85 26.83
N GLU A 110 -13.61 34.77 25.88
CA GLU A 110 -14.40 36.00 25.76
C GLU A 110 -14.54 36.47 24.31
N ALA A 111 -15.63 37.18 24.00
CA ALA A 111 -15.82 37.89 22.73
C ALA A 111 -16.17 39.37 22.96
N LYS A 112 -15.77 40.22 22.01
CA LYS A 112 -16.10 41.65 21.98
C LYS A 112 -17.53 41.80 21.49
N ILE A 113 -18.29 42.65 22.15
CA ILE A 113 -19.73 42.84 21.85
C ILE A 113 -20.00 44.21 21.22
N ASP A 114 -19.13 45.19 21.46
CA ASP A 114 -19.29 46.53 20.91
C ASP A 114 -17.98 47.14 20.38
N GLU A 115 -18.15 48.22 19.62
CA GLU A 115 -17.06 49.02 19.07
C GLU A 115 -16.30 49.82 20.14
N SER A 116 -16.86 49.89 21.36
CA SER A 116 -16.24 50.47 22.55
C SER A 116 -15.24 49.53 23.23
N GLY A 117 -15.14 48.28 22.77
CA GLY A 117 -14.12 47.32 23.20
C GLY A 117 -14.50 46.46 24.41
N HIS A 118 -15.77 46.46 24.83
CA HIS A 118 -16.23 45.62 25.95
C HIS A 118 -16.26 44.14 25.54
N THR A 119 -15.72 43.28 26.41
CA THR A 119 -15.72 41.83 26.25
C THR A 119 -16.68 41.17 27.25
N GLN A 120 -17.27 40.05 26.85
CA GLN A 120 -18.01 39.18 27.76
C GLN A 120 -17.62 37.73 27.57
N MET A 121 -17.76 36.96 28.66
CA MET A 121 -17.52 35.53 28.68
C MET A 121 -18.58 34.78 27.87
N ILE A 122 -18.08 33.87 27.02
CA ILE A 122 -18.89 33.05 26.13
C ILE A 122 -19.07 31.65 26.73
N THR A 123 -20.28 31.12 26.64
CA THR A 123 -20.56 29.70 26.94
C THR A 123 -21.01 28.98 25.67
N MET A 124 -20.36 27.84 25.35
CA MET A 124 -20.68 27.05 24.16
C MET A 124 -22.07 26.42 24.27
N ALA A 125 -22.82 26.43 23.18
CA ALA A 125 -24.18 25.92 23.09
C ALA A 125 -24.31 24.76 22.10
N ALA A 126 -25.52 24.22 21.97
CA ALA A 126 -25.80 23.03 21.16
C ALA A 126 -25.35 23.17 19.70
N GLY A 127 -25.49 24.37 19.09
CA GLY A 127 -25.07 24.61 17.71
C GLY A 127 -23.57 24.40 17.50
N TYR A 128 -22.73 24.79 18.46
CA TYR A 128 -21.29 24.61 18.38
C TYR A 128 -20.90 23.13 18.48
N TYR A 129 -21.51 22.38 19.40
CA TYR A 129 -21.23 20.95 19.53
C TYR A 129 -21.71 20.14 18.32
N LEU A 130 -22.86 20.49 17.73
CA LEU A 130 -23.34 19.89 16.49
C LEU A 130 -22.39 20.19 15.32
N TRP A 131 -21.81 21.40 15.29
CA TRP A 131 -20.82 21.80 14.30
C TRP A 131 -19.53 20.97 14.41
N VAL A 132 -18.93 20.88 15.60
CA VAL A 132 -17.75 20.00 15.84
C VAL A 132 -18.08 18.54 15.56
N GLY A 133 -19.27 18.09 15.98
CA GLY A 133 -19.78 16.74 15.75
C GLY A 133 -19.87 16.39 14.27
N SER A 134 -20.26 17.34 13.41
CA SER A 134 -20.32 17.13 11.96
C SER A 134 -18.94 16.77 11.38
N PHE A 135 -17.89 17.44 11.83
CA PHE A 135 -16.51 17.19 11.39
C PHE A 135 -15.95 15.89 11.94
N PHE A 136 -16.31 15.55 13.19
CA PHE A 136 -15.96 14.28 13.80
C PHE A 136 -16.57 13.10 13.05
N VAL A 137 -17.86 13.19 12.69
CA VAL A 137 -18.55 12.18 11.86
C VAL A 137 -17.86 12.01 10.51
N LEU A 138 -17.43 13.11 9.87
CA LEU A 138 -16.69 13.02 8.61
C LEU A 138 -15.35 12.28 8.79
N LEU A 139 -14.59 12.63 9.83
CA LEU A 139 -13.27 12.04 10.10
C LEU A 139 -13.36 10.54 10.41
N ILE A 140 -14.19 10.16 11.39
CA ILE A 140 -14.36 8.77 11.81
C ILE A 140 -15.07 7.95 10.75
N GLY A 141 -16.14 8.47 10.16
CA GLY A 141 -16.84 7.80 9.07
C GLY A 141 -15.95 7.58 7.85
N GLY A 142 -15.11 8.57 7.52
CA GLY A 142 -14.11 8.45 6.47
C GLY A 142 -13.05 7.39 6.76
N LEU A 143 -12.53 7.34 8.00
CA LEU A 143 -11.61 6.30 8.46
C LEU A 143 -12.25 4.90 8.38
N TYR A 144 -13.52 4.76 8.78
CA TYR A 144 -14.26 3.50 8.68
C TYR A 144 -14.39 3.05 7.22
N VAL A 145 -14.77 3.95 6.31
CA VAL A 145 -14.87 3.65 4.87
C VAL A 145 -13.52 3.21 4.30
N LEU A 146 -12.41 3.80 4.76
CA LEU A 146 -11.05 3.39 4.39
C LEU A 146 -10.67 2.02 4.95
N PHE A 147 -10.99 1.76 6.20
CA PHE A 147 -10.69 0.50 6.88
C PHE A 147 -11.44 -0.69 6.26
N VAL A 148 -12.75 -0.51 5.99
CA VAL A 148 -13.56 -1.53 5.31
C VAL A 148 -13.04 -1.81 3.90
N GLN A 149 -12.55 -0.78 3.20
CA GLN A 149 -11.92 -0.96 1.88
C GLN A 149 -10.64 -1.80 1.95
N ASN A 150 -9.75 -1.54 2.91
CA ASN A 150 -8.53 -2.32 3.06
C ASN A 150 -8.84 -3.80 3.34
N ARG A 151 -9.78 -4.10 4.26
CA ARG A 151 -10.19 -5.49 4.53
C ARG A 151 -10.89 -6.19 3.36
N GLN A 152 -11.56 -5.43 2.47
CA GLN A 152 -12.17 -6.01 1.27
C GLN A 152 -11.15 -6.21 0.15
N GLY A 153 -10.12 -5.37 0.06
CA GLY A 153 -8.95 -5.61 -0.77
C GLY A 153 -8.32 -6.96 -0.45
N ASP A 154 -8.09 -7.22 0.83
CA ASP A 154 -7.55 -8.51 1.32
C ASP A 154 -8.47 -9.70 0.99
N LYS A 155 -9.80 -9.53 1.08
CA LYS A 155 -10.77 -10.60 0.75
C LYS A 155 -10.95 -10.84 -0.75
N ARG A 156 -10.84 -9.81 -1.60
CA ARG A 156 -10.85 -9.96 -3.07
C ARG A 156 -9.60 -10.64 -3.60
N LEU A 157 -8.46 -10.37 -2.96
CA LEU A 157 -7.19 -11.05 -3.19
C LEU A 157 -7.28 -12.57 -3.07
N MET A 158 -8.20 -13.06 -2.23
CA MET A 158 -8.50 -14.48 -2.10
C MET A 158 -9.53 -15.00 -3.13
N ASN A 159 -10.32 -14.13 -3.78
CA ASN A 159 -11.53 -14.51 -4.53
C ASN A 159 -11.46 -14.28 -6.05
N ASP A 160 -10.58 -13.39 -6.53
CA ASP A 160 -10.35 -13.16 -7.96
C ASP A 160 -9.12 -13.98 -8.37
N GLY A 161 -9.33 -15.17 -8.95
CA GLY A 161 -8.31 -16.23 -9.15
C GLY A 161 -7.08 -15.89 -9.99
N ARG A 162 -6.78 -14.61 -10.27
CA ARG A 162 -5.54 -14.12 -10.88
C ARG A 162 -4.87 -13.12 -9.94
N MET A 163 -3.97 -13.61 -9.09
CA MET A 163 -3.04 -12.77 -8.34
C MET A 163 -2.18 -11.96 -9.31
N LYS A 164 -2.10 -10.64 -9.10
CA LYS A 164 -1.16 -9.80 -9.87
C LYS A 164 0.26 -10.21 -9.51
N SER A 165 1.10 -10.33 -10.53
CA SER A 165 2.50 -10.69 -10.38
C SER A 165 3.42 -9.64 -10.98
N LYS A 166 4.62 -9.56 -10.43
CA LYS A 166 5.78 -8.90 -11.04
C LYS A 166 6.84 -9.94 -11.27
N GLN A 167 7.53 -9.81 -12.40
CA GLN A 167 8.66 -10.65 -12.74
C GLN A 167 9.78 -9.80 -13.35
N GLN A 168 11.01 -10.21 -13.09
CA GLN A 168 12.21 -9.65 -13.69
C GLN A 168 13.04 -10.80 -14.26
N ILE A 169 13.28 -10.76 -15.57
CA ILE A 169 14.05 -11.75 -16.31
C ILE A 169 15.54 -11.38 -16.27
N PHE A 170 16.40 -12.39 -16.27
CA PHE A 170 17.85 -12.22 -16.34
C PHE A 170 18.54 -13.37 -17.08
N PHE A 171 19.74 -13.10 -17.58
CA PHE A 171 20.71 -14.11 -17.99
C PHE A 171 21.95 -13.96 -17.10
N LEU A 172 22.21 -14.96 -16.25
CA LEU A 172 23.27 -14.94 -15.23
C LEU A 172 23.87 -16.34 -15.09
N THR A 173 25.17 -16.41 -14.81
CA THR A 173 25.84 -17.67 -14.46
C THR A 173 25.59 -18.05 -13.00
N LYS A 174 26.03 -19.25 -12.60
CA LYS A 174 26.06 -19.63 -11.18
C LYS A 174 26.85 -18.63 -10.34
N ALA A 175 28.01 -18.19 -10.81
CA ALA A 175 28.87 -17.26 -10.10
C ALA A 175 28.18 -15.90 -9.88
N ASP A 176 27.50 -15.40 -10.91
CA ASP A 176 26.69 -14.19 -10.82
C ASP A 176 25.58 -14.30 -9.78
N ILE A 177 24.83 -15.40 -9.80
CA ILE A 177 23.70 -15.60 -8.88
C ILE A 177 24.20 -15.66 -7.43
N VAL A 178 25.31 -16.36 -7.18
CA VAL A 178 25.95 -16.38 -5.86
C VAL A 178 26.36 -14.96 -5.46
N LYS A 179 27.07 -14.23 -6.32
CA LYS A 179 27.51 -12.85 -6.05
C LYS A 179 26.32 -11.94 -5.67
N MET A 180 25.23 -12.00 -6.42
CA MET A 180 24.03 -11.20 -6.17
C MET A 180 23.36 -11.59 -4.85
N MET A 181 23.14 -12.89 -4.62
CA MET A 181 22.37 -13.35 -3.47
C MET A 181 23.16 -13.24 -2.16
N SER A 182 24.48 -13.35 -2.17
CA SER A 182 25.31 -13.05 -0.98
C SER A 182 25.06 -11.63 -0.47
N MET A 183 24.81 -10.66 -1.35
CA MET A 183 24.47 -9.29 -0.93
C MET A 183 23.07 -9.18 -0.31
N VAL A 184 22.16 -10.08 -0.67
CA VAL A 184 20.80 -10.13 -0.11
C VAL A 184 20.84 -10.82 1.25
N GLU A 185 21.54 -11.96 1.35
CA GLU A 185 21.72 -12.76 2.56
C GLU A 185 22.36 -11.97 3.70
N ILE A 186 23.32 -11.08 3.40
CA ILE A 186 23.94 -10.20 4.41
C ILE A 186 22.96 -9.11 4.89
N ARG A 187 21.99 -8.70 4.07
CA ARG A 187 21.11 -7.55 4.36
C ARG A 187 19.84 -7.91 5.10
N ILE A 188 19.27 -9.07 4.81
CA ILE A 188 17.99 -9.50 5.36
C ILE A 188 18.04 -10.97 5.75
N PRO A 189 17.45 -11.37 6.89
CA PRO A 189 17.39 -12.76 7.29
C PRO A 189 16.39 -13.51 6.40
N ILE A 190 16.92 -14.31 5.47
CA ILE A 190 16.14 -15.09 4.51
C ILE A 190 16.56 -16.56 4.52
N GLU A 191 15.70 -17.40 3.98
CA GLU A 191 15.96 -18.79 3.67
C GLU A 191 15.43 -19.16 2.29
N TYR A 192 15.97 -20.26 1.77
CA TYR A 192 15.65 -20.83 0.47
C TYR A 192 15.04 -22.20 0.63
N THR A 193 14.00 -22.46 -0.15
CA THR A 193 13.44 -23.80 -0.31
C THR A 193 13.27 -24.12 -1.77
N LEU A 194 13.53 -25.36 -2.17
CA LEU A 194 13.26 -25.78 -3.55
C LEU A 194 11.75 -25.81 -3.80
N MET A 195 11.34 -25.28 -4.96
CA MET A 195 9.95 -25.31 -5.44
C MET A 195 9.76 -26.48 -6.41
N GLY A 196 8.54 -27.02 -6.45
CA GLY A 196 8.22 -28.11 -7.37
C GLY A 196 7.36 -29.19 -6.73
N ALA A 197 7.35 -30.36 -7.36
CA ALA A 197 6.63 -31.54 -6.90
C ALA A 197 7.59 -32.55 -6.28
N PHE A 198 7.37 -32.88 -5.02
CA PHE A 198 8.22 -33.77 -4.23
C PHE A 198 7.49 -35.05 -3.86
N LYS A 199 8.22 -36.16 -3.77
CA LYS A 199 7.69 -37.44 -3.25
C LYS A 199 7.68 -37.53 -1.73
N GLN A 200 8.51 -36.72 -1.07
CA GLN A 200 8.66 -36.69 0.38
C GLN A 200 8.10 -35.40 0.96
N LYS A 201 7.63 -35.47 2.21
CA LYS A 201 7.09 -34.32 2.96
C LYS A 201 8.18 -33.40 3.49
N ALA A 202 9.38 -33.92 3.76
CA ALA A 202 10.50 -33.11 4.24
C ALA A 202 10.98 -32.20 3.10
N ILE A 203 10.80 -30.90 3.28
CA ILE A 203 11.22 -29.90 2.32
C ILE A 203 12.58 -29.36 2.76
N ARG A 204 13.59 -29.50 1.90
CA ARG A 204 14.94 -28.99 2.16
C ARG A 204 14.93 -27.47 2.24
N ARG A 205 15.49 -26.93 3.32
CA ARG A 205 15.67 -25.50 3.59
C ARG A 205 17.14 -25.18 3.82
N GLU A 206 17.60 -24.07 3.27
CA GLU A 206 18.98 -23.59 3.40
C GLU A 206 18.99 -22.07 3.54
N ASN A 207 19.94 -21.51 4.29
CA ASN A 207 20.06 -20.04 4.43
C ASN A 207 21.04 -19.43 3.42
N ILE A 208 21.73 -20.26 2.65
CA ILE A 208 22.77 -19.85 1.69
C ILE A 208 22.47 -20.51 0.35
N ILE A 209 22.34 -19.70 -0.71
CA ILE A 209 21.95 -20.24 -2.03
C ILE A 209 23.04 -21.12 -2.66
N SER A 210 24.31 -20.88 -2.34
CA SER A 210 25.45 -21.59 -2.95
C SER A 210 25.51 -23.07 -2.59
N ILE A 211 24.77 -23.49 -1.56
CA ILE A 211 24.67 -24.89 -1.10
C ILE A 211 23.95 -25.77 -2.14
N PHE A 212 23.10 -25.20 -3.01
CA PHE A 212 22.38 -25.98 -4.00
C PHE A 212 23.27 -26.34 -5.19
N SER A 213 23.48 -27.64 -5.41
CA SER A 213 24.37 -28.16 -6.46
C SER A 213 23.90 -27.79 -7.88
N LYS A 214 22.59 -27.81 -8.11
CA LYS A 214 21.94 -27.46 -9.39
C LYS A 214 21.79 -25.95 -9.64
N LEU A 215 22.42 -25.10 -8.83
CA LEU A 215 22.34 -23.66 -9.01
C LEU A 215 22.99 -23.24 -10.35
N GLY A 216 22.24 -22.55 -11.20
CA GLY A 216 22.74 -22.06 -12.50
C GLY A 216 22.90 -23.13 -13.58
N HIS A 217 22.30 -24.31 -13.39
CA HIS A 217 22.22 -25.39 -14.38
C HIS A 217 20.79 -25.90 -14.48
N THR A 218 20.35 -26.27 -15.68
CA THR A 218 19.02 -26.83 -15.87
C THR A 218 18.98 -27.91 -16.94
N GLY A 219 18.19 -28.96 -16.67
CA GLY A 219 17.83 -29.96 -17.67
C GLY A 219 16.63 -29.57 -18.53
N TYR A 220 16.06 -28.36 -18.36
CA TYR A 220 14.87 -27.93 -19.08
C TYR A 220 15.20 -26.88 -20.14
N ALA A 221 14.68 -27.10 -21.35
CA ALA A 221 14.82 -26.20 -22.49
C ALA A 221 14.09 -24.85 -22.35
N ASN A 222 13.29 -24.63 -21.30
CA ASN A 222 12.39 -23.49 -21.16
C ASN A 222 12.41 -22.92 -19.74
N TRP A 223 12.58 -21.59 -19.64
CA TRP A 223 12.62 -20.83 -18.39
C TRP A 223 11.36 -20.96 -17.50
N ILE A 224 10.21 -21.37 -18.06
CA ILE A 224 8.96 -21.55 -17.30
C ILE A 224 8.99 -22.84 -16.45
N SER A 225 9.65 -23.89 -16.94
CA SER A 225 9.54 -25.26 -16.40
C SER A 225 10.79 -25.70 -15.64
N LEU A 226 11.62 -24.76 -15.21
CA LEU A 226 12.93 -25.02 -14.61
C LEU A 226 12.85 -25.95 -13.38
N ASP A 227 13.88 -26.76 -13.22
CA ASP A 227 14.11 -27.63 -12.05
C ASP A 227 14.90 -26.96 -10.92
N ASN A 228 15.46 -25.78 -11.18
CA ASN A 228 16.27 -25.00 -10.25
C ASN A 228 15.52 -23.74 -9.75
N ARG A 229 14.27 -23.95 -9.34
CA ARG A 229 13.38 -22.91 -8.81
C ARG A 229 13.40 -22.92 -7.30
N TYR A 230 13.79 -21.79 -6.72
CA TYR A 230 13.89 -21.61 -5.27
C TYR A 230 12.86 -20.58 -4.83
N MET A 231 12.23 -20.82 -3.70
CA MET A 231 11.41 -19.82 -3.03
C MET A 231 12.26 -19.17 -1.93
N VAL A 232 12.40 -17.86 -2.00
CA VAL A 232 13.05 -17.01 -1.01
C VAL A 232 12.00 -16.53 -0.01
N LEU A 233 12.21 -16.82 1.27
CA LEU A 233 11.31 -16.50 2.36
C LEU A 233 12.04 -15.79 3.49
N PRO A 234 11.34 -15.05 4.36
CA PRO A 234 11.88 -14.68 5.67
C PRO A 234 12.35 -15.92 6.44
N LEU A 235 13.44 -15.79 7.19
CA LEU A 235 13.96 -16.88 8.02
C LEU A 235 12.88 -17.41 8.99
N ASN A 236 12.81 -18.73 9.16
CA ASN A 236 11.86 -19.45 10.02
C ASN A 236 10.39 -19.35 9.62
N ASN A 237 10.09 -18.99 8.37
CA ASN A 237 8.72 -18.96 7.90
C ASN A 237 8.22 -20.38 7.61
N GLU A 238 6.92 -20.62 7.82
CA GLU A 238 6.33 -21.92 7.54
C GLU A 238 6.19 -22.12 6.03
N VAL A 239 6.80 -23.19 5.51
CA VAL A 239 6.63 -23.59 4.10
C VAL A 239 5.43 -24.51 3.99
N LYS A 240 4.37 -24.02 3.36
CA LYS A 240 3.17 -24.76 3.05
C LYS A 240 3.34 -25.57 1.77
N TYR A 241 2.71 -26.72 1.73
CA TYR A 241 2.61 -27.54 0.53
C TYR A 241 1.17 -28.02 0.37
N ARG A 242 0.78 -28.27 -0.88
CA ARG A 242 -0.49 -28.94 -1.19
C ARG A 242 -0.24 -30.37 -1.63
N ILE A 243 -1.13 -31.28 -1.23
CA ILE A 243 -1.04 -32.70 -1.56
C ILE A 243 -1.80 -32.94 -2.86
N MET A 244 -1.17 -33.62 -3.82
CA MET A 244 -1.79 -34.00 -5.08
C MET A 244 -1.69 -35.51 -5.28
N LYS A 245 -2.86 -36.17 -5.33
CA LYS A 245 -2.96 -37.60 -5.63
C LYS A 245 -2.72 -37.84 -7.12
N GLN A 246 -1.79 -38.73 -7.44
CA GLN A 246 -1.45 -39.17 -8.79
C GLN A 246 -2.41 -40.27 -9.27
N ARG A 247 -2.45 -40.50 -10.58
CA ARG A 247 -3.29 -41.56 -11.19
C ARG A 247 -2.95 -42.96 -10.67
N ASN A 248 -1.68 -43.23 -10.34
CA ASN A 248 -1.20 -44.49 -9.78
C ASN A 248 -1.43 -44.61 -8.26
N GLY A 249 -2.15 -43.67 -7.63
CA GLY A 249 -2.44 -43.67 -6.21
C GLY A 249 -1.35 -43.07 -5.31
N SER A 250 -0.17 -42.72 -5.85
CA SER A 250 0.88 -42.04 -5.07
C SER A 250 0.52 -40.58 -4.77
N PHE A 251 1.21 -39.98 -3.81
CA PHE A 251 1.04 -38.58 -3.43
C PHE A 251 2.27 -37.76 -3.78
N HIS A 252 2.06 -36.59 -4.38
CA HIS A 252 3.09 -35.57 -4.55
C HIS A 252 2.78 -34.37 -3.65
N TYR A 253 3.83 -33.83 -3.04
CA TYR A 253 3.80 -32.63 -2.22
C TYR A 253 4.27 -31.46 -3.09
N ILE A 254 3.38 -30.52 -3.38
CA ILE A 254 3.68 -29.39 -4.27
C ILE A 254 3.98 -28.17 -3.42
N VAL A 255 5.18 -27.62 -3.61
CA VAL A 255 5.63 -26.34 -3.05
C VAL A 255 5.57 -25.30 -4.16
N ASP A 256 4.64 -24.37 -4.04
CA ASP A 256 4.42 -23.28 -5.00
C ASP A 256 4.16 -21.95 -4.29
N LEU A 257 4.31 -20.84 -5.02
CA LEU A 257 4.02 -19.49 -4.51
C LEU A 257 2.54 -19.31 -4.16
N ALA A 258 1.63 -20.06 -4.79
CA ALA A 258 0.20 -19.94 -4.53
C ALA A 258 -0.15 -20.38 -3.10
N SER A 259 0.52 -21.44 -2.63
CA SER A 259 0.41 -21.91 -1.24
C SER A 259 1.24 -21.06 -0.26
N ASN A 260 2.22 -20.30 -0.78
CA ASN A 260 3.19 -19.53 0.00
C ASN A 260 3.28 -18.07 -0.48
N PRO A 261 2.22 -17.26 -0.24
CA PRO A 261 2.12 -15.89 -0.75
C PRO A 261 3.19 -14.92 -0.22
N THR A 262 3.90 -15.28 0.84
CA THR A 262 5.00 -14.51 1.45
C THR A 262 6.35 -14.76 0.78
N GLY A 263 6.41 -15.69 -0.18
CA GLY A 263 7.64 -16.04 -0.89
C GLY A 263 7.89 -15.20 -2.14
N VAL A 264 9.16 -15.19 -2.56
CA VAL A 264 9.61 -14.71 -3.86
C VAL A 264 10.22 -15.89 -4.61
N GLU A 265 9.76 -16.16 -5.83
CA GLU A 265 10.38 -17.16 -6.69
C GLU A 265 11.69 -16.61 -7.26
N LEU A 266 12.76 -17.38 -7.13
CA LEU A 266 14.05 -17.23 -7.77
C LEU A 266 14.27 -18.48 -8.63
N SER A 267 13.96 -18.37 -9.91
CA SER A 267 14.21 -19.41 -10.92
C SER A 267 15.53 -19.11 -11.60
N THR A 268 16.51 -19.96 -11.41
CA THR A 268 17.91 -19.57 -11.67
C THR A 268 18.35 -19.73 -13.11
N GLY A 269 17.65 -20.58 -13.89
CA GLY A 269 17.99 -20.79 -15.31
C GLY A 269 19.43 -21.29 -15.43
N GLY A 270 20.20 -20.71 -16.34
CA GLY A 270 21.62 -21.00 -16.48
C GLY A 270 21.92 -22.03 -17.57
N ILE A 271 23.03 -22.75 -17.45
CA ILE A 271 23.56 -23.59 -18.52
C ILE A 271 22.58 -24.75 -18.78
N TYR A 272 22.24 -24.95 -20.05
CA TYR A 272 21.36 -26.05 -20.46
C TYR A 272 22.15 -27.34 -20.60
N ASP A 273 21.87 -28.33 -19.75
CA ASP A 273 22.70 -29.55 -19.66
C ASP A 273 22.62 -30.45 -20.91
N ASN A 274 21.61 -30.26 -21.78
CA ASN A 274 21.39 -31.12 -22.95
C ASN A 274 21.81 -30.48 -24.29
N ALA A 275 22.44 -29.30 -24.27
CA ALA A 275 22.99 -28.69 -25.49
C ALA A 275 24.23 -27.86 -25.18
N GLU A 276 25.18 -27.87 -26.10
CA GLU A 276 26.38 -27.03 -25.99
C GLU A 276 26.05 -25.55 -26.19
N ASN A 277 26.73 -24.70 -25.42
CA ASN A 277 26.71 -23.25 -25.58
C ASN A 277 25.31 -22.63 -25.50
N VAL A 278 24.42 -23.15 -24.64
CA VAL A 278 23.08 -22.59 -24.42
C VAL A 278 22.92 -22.16 -22.97
N LEU A 279 22.51 -20.90 -22.77
CA LEU A 279 22.13 -20.34 -21.49
C LEU A 279 20.62 -20.02 -21.48
N ILE A 280 19.90 -20.67 -20.58
CA ILE A 280 18.46 -20.46 -20.38
C ILE A 280 18.24 -19.30 -19.41
N ALA A 281 17.28 -18.42 -19.74
CA ALA A 281 16.92 -17.29 -18.89
C ALA A 281 16.45 -17.73 -17.49
N GLY A 282 16.85 -16.97 -16.48
CA GLY A 282 16.30 -17.02 -15.13
C GLY A 282 15.28 -15.90 -14.88
N ARG A 283 14.58 -15.98 -13.75
CA ARG A 283 13.65 -14.94 -13.32
C ARG A 283 13.53 -14.83 -11.81
N VAL A 284 13.23 -13.62 -11.36
CA VAL A 284 12.71 -13.34 -10.02
C VAL A 284 11.24 -12.97 -10.16
N ALA A 285 10.33 -13.64 -9.44
CA ALA A 285 8.90 -13.40 -9.52
C ALA A 285 8.24 -13.32 -8.14
N VAL A 286 7.23 -12.46 -8.02
CA VAL A 286 6.47 -12.25 -6.77
C VAL A 286 5.01 -11.94 -7.08
N PHE A 287 4.10 -12.37 -6.21
CA PHE A 287 2.72 -11.89 -6.24
C PHE A 287 2.66 -10.53 -5.54
N THR A 288 2.32 -9.47 -6.28
CA THR A 288 2.45 -8.09 -5.78
C THR A 288 1.47 -7.73 -4.70
N ASP A 289 0.34 -8.41 -4.71
CA ASP A 289 -0.80 -8.08 -3.88
C ASP A 289 -0.88 -9.05 -2.67
N SER A 290 0.01 -10.04 -2.57
CA SER A 290 -0.10 -11.14 -1.61
C SER A 290 0.61 -10.92 -0.27
N SER A 291 1.72 -10.18 -0.24
CA SER A 291 2.49 -9.94 0.99
C SER A 291 3.41 -8.72 0.87
N ILE A 292 3.43 -7.90 1.91
CA ILE A 292 4.33 -6.75 2.03
C ILE A 292 5.77 -7.25 2.17
N GLU A 293 5.98 -8.32 2.94
CA GLU A 293 7.25 -8.98 3.21
C GLU A 293 7.86 -9.53 1.90
N ALA A 294 7.08 -10.25 1.10
CA ALA A 294 7.50 -10.75 -0.21
C ALA A 294 7.95 -9.60 -1.12
N MET A 295 7.18 -8.50 -1.16
CA MET A 295 7.53 -7.32 -1.92
C MET A 295 8.79 -6.60 -1.41
N GLN A 296 9.08 -6.67 -0.12
CA GLN A 296 10.34 -6.14 0.44
C GLN A 296 11.53 -6.99 0.00
N ILE A 297 11.45 -8.33 0.11
CA ILE A 297 12.48 -9.27 -0.37
C ILE A 297 12.74 -9.03 -1.87
N TYR A 298 11.68 -8.98 -2.68
CA TYR A 298 11.77 -8.73 -4.11
C TYR A 298 12.50 -7.40 -4.42
N LYS A 299 12.20 -6.33 -3.69
CA LYS A 299 12.89 -5.03 -3.86
C LYS A 299 14.36 -5.11 -3.45
N VAL A 300 14.71 -5.87 -2.42
CA VAL A 300 16.10 -6.04 -2.00
C VAL A 300 16.88 -6.83 -3.07
N ILE A 301 16.30 -7.90 -3.62
CA ILE A 301 16.88 -8.66 -4.73
C ILE A 301 17.09 -7.75 -5.95
N LEU A 302 16.07 -6.99 -6.37
CA LEU A 302 16.21 -6.04 -7.49
C LEU A 302 17.29 -4.99 -7.24
N ARG A 303 17.43 -4.49 -6.00
CA ARG A 303 18.53 -3.56 -5.66
C ARG A 303 19.89 -4.23 -5.74
N ALA A 304 20.00 -5.52 -5.44
CA ALA A 304 21.24 -6.28 -5.64
C ALA A 304 21.53 -6.45 -7.14
N MET A 305 20.53 -6.84 -7.94
CA MET A 305 20.66 -6.96 -9.40
C MET A 305 21.17 -5.66 -10.04
N ASN A 306 20.57 -4.51 -9.71
CA ASN A 306 21.00 -3.21 -10.22
C ASN A 306 22.41 -2.79 -9.78
N LYS A 307 22.92 -3.34 -8.68
CA LYS A 307 24.30 -3.08 -8.23
C LYS A 307 25.31 -4.01 -8.92
N CYS A 308 24.91 -5.22 -9.25
CA CYS A 308 25.81 -6.23 -9.80
C CYS A 308 25.86 -6.25 -11.33
N PHE A 309 24.77 -5.87 -12.01
CA PHE A 309 24.54 -6.20 -13.41
C PHE A 309 23.97 -5.03 -14.21
N THR A 310 24.16 -5.10 -15.52
CA THR A 310 23.62 -4.13 -16.47
C THR A 310 22.24 -4.58 -16.94
N ARG A 311 21.37 -3.62 -17.28
CA ARG A 311 20.03 -3.90 -17.80
C ARG A 311 19.94 -3.49 -19.27
N LYS A 312 19.60 -4.44 -20.15
CA LYS A 312 19.39 -4.23 -21.59
C LYS A 312 18.02 -4.81 -21.97
N ASN A 313 17.20 -4.07 -22.72
CA ASN A 313 15.84 -4.48 -23.11
C ASN A 313 14.99 -5.03 -21.93
N ASN A 314 15.08 -4.36 -20.78
CA ASN A 314 14.37 -4.79 -19.56
C ASN A 314 14.86 -6.13 -18.96
N ILE A 315 15.95 -6.72 -19.45
CA ILE A 315 16.58 -7.97 -18.97
C ILE A 315 17.92 -7.63 -18.30
N PHE A 316 18.22 -8.28 -17.17
CA PHE A 316 19.53 -8.15 -16.54
C PHE A 316 20.54 -9.13 -17.13
N VAL A 317 21.77 -8.67 -17.35
CA VAL A 317 22.87 -9.44 -17.89
C VAL A 317 24.18 -9.07 -17.19
N SER A 318 25.01 -10.06 -16.90
CA SER A 318 26.36 -9.84 -16.37
C SER A 318 27.39 -9.66 -17.49
N GLN A 319 28.57 -9.17 -17.14
CA GLN A 319 29.66 -9.06 -18.11
C GLN A 319 30.14 -10.44 -18.59
N GLU A 320 30.15 -11.44 -17.69
CA GLU A 320 30.51 -12.82 -18.03
C GLU A 320 29.56 -13.39 -19.09
N VAL A 321 28.26 -13.17 -18.94
CA VAL A 321 27.26 -13.63 -19.92
C VAL A 321 27.36 -12.88 -21.25
N LEU A 322 27.77 -11.60 -21.25
CA LEU A 322 28.03 -10.87 -22.48
C LEU A 322 29.23 -11.47 -23.24
N SER A 323 30.28 -11.88 -22.53
CA SER A 323 31.40 -12.60 -23.16
C SER A 323 30.96 -13.96 -23.73
N LEU A 324 30.10 -14.71 -23.03
CA LEU A 324 29.52 -15.95 -23.60
C LEU A 324 28.78 -15.67 -24.91
N LEU A 325 28.00 -14.58 -24.98
CA LEU A 325 27.30 -14.20 -26.21
C LEU A 325 28.28 -13.86 -27.35
N GLU A 326 29.40 -13.19 -27.05
CA GLU A 326 30.47 -12.91 -28.02
C GLU A 326 31.17 -14.21 -28.50
N ASP A 327 31.30 -15.21 -27.62
CA ASP A 327 31.83 -16.54 -27.92
C ASP A 327 30.82 -17.45 -28.66
N GLY A 328 29.67 -16.90 -29.09
CA GLY A 328 28.67 -17.61 -29.87
C GLY A 328 27.67 -18.42 -29.05
N TRP A 329 27.61 -18.20 -27.72
CA TRP A 329 26.57 -18.82 -26.90
C TRP A 329 25.20 -18.26 -27.20
N ARG A 330 24.22 -19.13 -27.05
CA ARG A 330 22.82 -18.84 -27.23
C ARG A 330 22.17 -18.41 -25.91
N LEU A 331 21.71 -17.16 -25.82
CA LEU A 331 20.97 -16.65 -24.66
C LEU A 331 19.46 -16.67 -24.93
N THR A 332 18.74 -17.65 -24.40
CA THR A 332 17.33 -17.87 -24.80
C THR A 332 16.37 -18.14 -23.65
N CYS A 333 15.11 -17.76 -23.82
CA CYS A 333 14.03 -18.17 -22.92
C CYS A 333 13.54 -19.60 -23.23
N ASN A 334 13.70 -20.06 -24.47
CA ASN A 334 13.27 -21.37 -24.91
C ASN A 334 14.19 -21.87 -26.03
N TYR A 335 14.96 -22.93 -25.76
CA TYR A 335 15.84 -23.55 -26.75
C TYR A 335 15.11 -24.02 -28.01
N ASN A 336 13.83 -24.40 -27.92
CA ASN A 336 13.07 -24.82 -29.10
C ASN A 336 12.53 -23.64 -29.95
N ALA A 337 12.71 -22.39 -29.50
CA ALA A 337 12.34 -21.22 -30.28
C ALA A 337 13.39 -20.93 -31.37
N PRO A 338 13.05 -20.19 -32.44
CA PRO A 338 14.01 -19.71 -33.42
C PRO A 338 15.12 -18.85 -32.79
N CYS A 339 16.36 -18.96 -33.28
CA CYS A 339 17.51 -18.20 -32.75
C CYS A 339 17.32 -16.68 -32.88
N GLU A 340 16.50 -16.22 -33.82
CA GLU A 340 16.14 -14.80 -33.98
C GLU A 340 15.48 -14.19 -32.74
N ASN A 341 14.93 -15.02 -31.84
CA ASN A 341 14.27 -14.59 -30.61
C ASN A 341 15.22 -14.55 -29.41
N ASP A 342 16.50 -14.89 -29.60
CA ASP A 342 17.47 -14.92 -28.51
C ASP A 342 17.84 -13.48 -28.08
N PHE A 343 18.02 -13.32 -26.77
CA PHE A 343 18.37 -12.04 -26.13
C PHE A 343 17.48 -10.84 -26.50
N LYS A 344 16.20 -11.09 -26.82
CA LYS A 344 15.19 -10.07 -27.11
C LYS A 344 14.21 -9.84 -25.97
#